data_AF-A0A7W0LV32-F1
#
_entry.id   AF-A0A7W0LV32-F1
#
_cell.length_a   1.000
_cell.length_b   1.000
_cell.length_c   1.000
_cell.angle_alpha   90.00
_cell.angle_beta   90.00
_cell.angle_gamma   90.00
#
_symmetry.space_group_name_H-M   'P 1'
#
loop_
_entity.id
_entity.type
_entity.pdbx_description
1 polymer ?
#
loop_
_entity_poly.entity_id
_entity_poly.type
_entity_poly.pdbx_seq_one_letter_code
_entity_poly.pdbx_strand_id
1 'polypeptide(L)'
;MSTVRSVLIEDLAELEAYGASWDALAVKLGRPYCAPAWMLAWLRHAEPRAKLRTVVALDGERMVGIAPFYVTRNRLGVGRYSLLAAASCSPVEPLAEPGREREAAAAFASCLASA
;
A
#
# COMPACT_ATOMS: atom_id res chain seq x y z
N MET A 1 3.02 -23.61 8.14
CA MET A 1 2.68 -22.18 8.35
C MET A 1 3.12 -21.46 7.09
N SER A 2 2.19 -20.81 6.37
CA SER A 2 2.59 -19.99 5.22
C SER A 2 3.35 -18.77 5.74
N THR A 3 4.51 -18.47 5.15
CA THR A 3 5.32 -17.31 5.53
C THR A 3 4.99 -16.16 4.59
N VAL A 4 4.30 -15.15 5.10
CA VAL A 4 4.07 -13.91 4.35
C VAL A 4 5.37 -13.11 4.27
N ARG A 5 5.85 -12.86 3.05
CA ARG A 5 6.97 -11.95 2.79
C ARG A 5 6.45 -10.56 2.46
N SER A 6 7.21 -9.52 2.76
CA SER A 6 6.92 -8.15 2.33
C SER A 6 7.90 -7.68 1.26
N VAL A 7 7.41 -6.81 0.37
CA VAL A 7 8.20 -6.10 -0.64
C VAL A 7 7.90 -4.62 -0.50
N LEU A 8 8.94 -3.79 -0.32
CA LEU A 8 8.82 -2.33 -0.36
C LEU A 8 8.86 -1.89 -1.81
N ILE A 9 7.83 -1.18 -2.24
CA ILE A 9 7.72 -0.62 -3.58
C ILE A 9 7.89 0.89 -3.48
N GLU A 10 8.92 1.41 -4.15
CA GLU A 10 9.27 2.84 -4.18
C GLU A 10 9.09 3.46 -5.58
N ASP A 11 8.83 2.64 -6.59
CA ASP A 11 8.60 3.05 -7.96
C ASP A 11 7.15 2.80 -8.41
N LEU A 12 6.61 3.72 -9.21
CA LEU A 12 5.22 3.66 -9.65
C LEU A 12 4.99 2.54 -10.68
N ALA A 13 5.91 2.31 -11.61
CA ALA A 13 5.75 1.25 -12.61
C ALA A 13 5.85 -0.13 -11.96
N GLU A 14 6.71 -0.28 -10.95
CA GLU A 14 6.74 -1.49 -10.13
C GLU A 14 5.42 -1.72 -9.37
N LEU A 15 4.83 -0.67 -8.81
CA LEU A 15 3.53 -0.78 -8.13
C LEU A 15 2.40 -1.15 -9.11
N GLU A 16 2.44 -0.62 -10.33
CA GLU A 16 1.45 -0.90 -11.38
C GLU A 16 1.44 -2.37 -11.82
N ALA A 17 2.58 -3.06 -11.73
CA ALA A 17 2.64 -4.50 -12.00
C ALA A 17 1.74 -5.33 -11.06
N TYR A 18 1.43 -4.81 -9.87
CA TYR A 18 0.52 -5.44 -8.92
C TYR A 18 -0.94 -5.01 -9.07
N GLY A 19 -1.26 -4.12 -10.01
CA GLY A 19 -2.56 -3.47 -10.14
C GLY A 19 -3.74 -4.43 -10.19
N ALA A 20 -3.65 -5.52 -10.96
CA ALA A 20 -4.72 -6.51 -11.07
C ALA A 20 -4.99 -7.24 -9.74
N SER A 21 -3.94 -7.67 -9.03
CA SER A 21 -4.05 -8.37 -7.74
C SER A 21 -4.56 -7.44 -6.63
N TRP A 22 -4.14 -6.18 -6.65
CA TRP A 22 -4.64 -5.15 -5.75
C TRP A 22 -6.11 -4.86 -6.00
N ASP A 23 -6.53 -4.65 -7.25
CA ASP A 23 -7.93 -4.41 -7.60
C ASP A 23 -8.83 -5.56 -7.16
N ALA A 24 -8.41 -6.80 -7.43
CA ALA A 24 -9.12 -8.00 -6.97
C ALA A 24 -9.31 -8.02 -5.45
N LEU A 25 -8.30 -7.61 -4.67
CA LEU A 25 -8.38 -7.53 -3.21
C LEU A 25 -9.34 -6.41 -2.76
N ALA A 26 -9.28 -5.23 -3.39
CA ALA A 26 -10.17 -4.10 -3.09
C ALA A 26 -11.63 -4.45 -3.38
N VAL A 27 -11.91 -5.12 -4.50
CA VAL A 27 -13.25 -5.62 -4.86
C VAL A 27 -13.73 -6.67 -3.86
N LYS A 28 -12.89 -7.68 -3.54
CA LYS A 28 -13.22 -8.73 -2.58
C LYS A 28 -13.59 -8.17 -1.20
N LEU A 29 -12.95 -7.08 -0.78
CA LEU A 29 -13.18 -6.43 0.52
C LEU A 29 -14.26 -5.34 0.47
N GLY A 30 -14.83 -5.03 -0.70
CA GLY A 30 -15.79 -3.94 -0.86
C GLY A 30 -15.19 -2.57 -0.49
N ARG A 31 -13.95 -2.31 -0.94
CA ARG A 31 -13.18 -1.08 -0.64
C ARG A 31 -12.88 -0.27 -1.90
N PRO A 32 -13.89 0.38 -2.51
CA PRO A 32 -13.71 1.11 -3.76
C PRO A 32 -12.71 2.26 -3.65
N TYR A 33 -12.65 2.96 -2.50
CA TYR A 33 -11.66 4.01 -2.27
C TYR A 33 -10.23 3.49 -2.10
N CYS A 34 -10.05 2.19 -1.90
CA CYS A 34 -8.74 1.55 -1.84
C CYS A 34 -8.34 0.91 -3.18
N ALA A 35 -9.13 1.10 -4.26
CA ALA A 35 -8.82 0.55 -5.57
C ALA A 35 -7.59 1.24 -6.19
N PRO A 36 -6.73 0.50 -6.92
CA PRO A 36 -5.53 1.05 -7.55
C PRO A 36 -5.85 2.16 -8.55
N ALA A 37 -6.92 2.02 -9.34
CA ALA A 37 -7.30 3.01 -10.34
C ALA A 37 -7.49 4.42 -9.72
N TRP A 38 -8.07 4.48 -8.52
CA TRP A 38 -8.24 5.73 -7.79
C TRP A 38 -6.95 6.20 -7.13
N MET A 39 -6.30 5.35 -6.33
CA MET A 39 -5.13 5.74 -5.55
C MET A 39 -3.92 6.09 -6.43
N LEU A 40 -3.73 5.40 -7.55
CA LEU A 40 -2.64 5.68 -8.50
C LEU A 40 -2.92 6.94 -9.33
N ALA A 41 -4.17 7.20 -9.71
CA ALA A 41 -4.54 8.46 -10.34
C ALA A 41 -4.27 9.64 -9.39
N TRP A 42 -4.62 9.51 -8.11
CA TRP A 42 -4.29 10.50 -7.09
C TRP A 42 -2.78 10.70 -6.97
N LEU A 43 -1.99 9.62 -6.86
CA LEU A 43 -0.53 9.71 -6.75
C LEU A 43 0.10 10.43 -7.95
N ARG A 44 -0.36 10.15 -9.17
CA ARG A 44 0.16 10.76 -10.41
C ARG A 44 -0.12 12.26 -10.51
N HIS A 45 -1.19 12.76 -9.90
CA HIS A 45 -1.71 14.10 -10.20
C HIS A 45 -1.88 15.03 -8.99
N ALA A 46 -2.04 14.49 -7.79
CA ALA A 46 -2.47 15.29 -6.63
C ALA A 46 -1.35 15.61 -5.63
N GLU A 47 -0.26 14.85 -5.57
CA GLU A 47 0.82 15.08 -4.59
C GLU A 47 2.22 14.88 -5.20
N PRO A 48 2.81 15.93 -5.81
CA PRO A 48 4.12 15.83 -6.47
C PRO A 48 5.29 15.62 -5.50
N ARG A 49 5.09 15.81 -4.19
CA ARG A 49 6.13 15.54 -3.17
C ARG A 49 6.02 14.15 -2.56
N ALA A 50 5.02 13.36 -2.94
CA ALA A 50 4.85 12.01 -2.43
C ALA A 50 5.99 11.12 -2.92
N LYS A 51 6.73 10.54 -1.98
CA LYS A 51 7.65 9.44 -2.27
C LYS A 51 6.97 8.14 -1.90
N LEU A 52 6.86 7.22 -2.85
CA LEU A 52 6.17 5.95 -2.65
C LEU A 52 6.88 5.12 -1.57
N ARG A 53 6.09 4.53 -0.68
CA ARG A 53 6.53 3.60 0.38
C ARG A 53 5.50 2.48 0.53
N THR A 54 5.00 1.99 -0.59
CA THR A 54 3.92 1.00 -0.58
C THR A 54 4.49 -0.36 -0.23
N VAL A 55 3.90 -1.06 0.72
CA VAL A 55 4.34 -2.41 1.07
C VAL A 55 3.34 -3.42 0.52
N VAL A 56 3.83 -4.39 -0.23
CA VAL A 56 3.05 -5.53 -0.71
C VAL A 56 3.38 -6.76 0.14
N ALA A 57 2.36 -7.43 0.67
CA ALA A 57 2.47 -8.67 1.40
C ALA A 57 2.13 -9.85 0.48
N LEU A 58 3.04 -10.82 0.38
CA LEU A 58 2.96 -11.94 -0.55
C LEU A 58 3.06 -13.29 0.18
N ASP A 59 2.23 -14.24 -0.26
CA ASP A 59 2.30 -15.66 0.06
C ASP A 59 2.79 -16.40 -1.18
N GLY A 60 4.10 -16.68 -1.25
CA GLY A 60 4.77 -17.01 -2.51
C GLY A 60 4.76 -15.81 -3.46
N GLU A 61 4.12 -15.96 -4.62
CA GLU A 61 3.92 -14.91 -5.62
C GLU A 61 2.53 -14.25 -5.53
N ARG A 62 1.67 -14.75 -4.64
CA ARG A 62 0.28 -14.29 -4.52
C ARG A 62 0.18 -13.15 -3.52
N MET A 63 -0.42 -12.03 -3.93
CA MET A 63 -0.71 -10.93 -3.02
C MET A 63 -1.77 -11.32 -1.99
N VAL A 64 -1.42 -11.17 -0.72
CA VAL A 64 -2.32 -11.36 0.43
C VAL A 64 -2.60 -10.05 1.17
N GLY A 65 -1.89 -8.97 0.83
CA GLY A 65 -2.18 -7.65 1.36
C GLY A 65 -1.35 -6.55 0.70
N ILE A 66 -1.78 -5.31 0.90
CA ILE A 66 -1.09 -4.11 0.46
C ILE A 66 -1.33 -2.96 1.43
N ALA A 67 -0.27 -2.24 1.77
CA ALA A 67 -0.31 -1.00 2.54
C ALA A 67 0.18 0.15 1.65
N PRO A 68 -0.73 0.88 0.97
CA PRO A 68 -0.39 1.89 -0.03
C PRO A 68 0.06 3.19 0.62
N PHE A 69 1.23 3.18 1.26
CA PHE A 69 1.79 4.35 1.90
C PHE A 69 2.63 5.19 0.93
N TYR A 70 2.70 6.47 1.24
CA TYR A 70 3.71 7.40 0.77
C TYR A 70 4.30 8.17 1.95
N VAL A 71 5.46 8.76 1.74
CA VAL A 71 6.12 9.64 2.71
C VAL A 71 6.32 11.02 2.13
N THR A 72 6.05 12.04 2.95
CA THR A 72 6.49 13.42 2.72
C THR A 72 7.44 13.82 3.82
N ARG A 73 8.43 14.66 3.51
CA ARG A 73 9.37 15.20 4.51
C ARG A 73 9.04 16.66 4.79
N ASN A 74 9.02 17.03 6.07
CA ASN A 74 8.92 18.43 6.45
C ASN A 74 10.27 19.16 6.26
N ARG A 75 10.31 20.47 6.52
CA ARG A 75 11.53 21.29 6.41
C ARG A 75 12.67 20.83 7.34
N LEU A 76 12.37 20.10 8.41
CA LEU A 76 13.34 19.54 9.35
C LEU A 76 13.79 18.12 8.96
N GLY A 77 13.36 17.62 7.81
CA GLY A 77 13.74 16.29 7.29
C GLY A 77 12.97 15.12 7.89
N VAL A 78 12.05 15.36 8.83
CA VAL A 78 11.21 14.33 9.47
C VAL A 78 10.18 13.82 8.46
N GLY A 79 10.15 12.51 8.25
CA GLY A 79 9.21 11.83 7.36
C GLY A 79 7.84 11.62 8.02
N ARG A 80 6.77 11.99 7.32
CA ARG A 80 5.38 11.67 7.67
C ARG A 80 4.84 10.67 6.66
N TYR A 81 4.48 9.49 7.15
CA TYR A 81 3.81 8.46 6.38
C TYR A 81 2.30 8.71 6.36
N SER A 82 1.67 8.45 5.22
CA SER A 82 0.22 8.56 5.03
C SER A 82 -0.22 7.59 3.94
N LEU A 83 -1.48 7.15 3.99
CA LEU A 83 -2.05 6.31 2.91
C LEU A 83 -2.34 7.18 1.69
N LEU A 84 -2.16 6.61 0.50
CA LEU A 84 -2.56 7.25 -0.75
C LEU A 84 -4.02 7.72 -0.67
N ALA A 85 -4.28 8.92 -1.18
CA ALA A 85 -5.61 9.55 -1.23
C ALA A 85 -6.33 9.78 0.13
N ALA A 86 -5.68 9.57 1.28
CA ALA A 86 -6.33 9.69 2.60
C ALA A 86 -6.91 11.07 2.93
N ALA A 87 -6.38 12.14 2.31
CA ALA A 87 -6.90 13.49 2.48
C ALA A 87 -8.08 13.82 1.54
N SER A 88 -8.37 12.94 0.56
CA SER A 88 -9.35 13.20 -0.50
C SER A 88 -10.61 12.33 -0.37
N CYS A 89 -10.49 11.14 0.22
CA CYS A 89 -11.62 10.24 0.43
C CYS A 89 -11.45 9.41 1.72
N SER A 90 -12.56 8.92 2.25
CA SER A 90 -12.59 8.07 3.43
C SER A 90 -13.77 7.08 3.34
N PRO A 91 -13.62 5.83 3.78
CA PRO A 91 -12.42 5.26 4.41
C PRO A 91 -11.34 4.85 3.40
N VAL A 92 -10.06 5.01 3.80
CA VAL A 92 -8.91 4.34 3.18
C VAL A 92 -8.12 3.60 4.25
N GLU A 93 -7.63 2.41 3.91
CA GLU A 93 -6.92 1.54 4.84
C GLU A 93 -5.96 0.60 4.10
N PRO A 94 -4.94 0.04 4.78
CA PRO A 94 -4.25 -1.14 4.26
C PRO A 94 -5.24 -2.27 4.01
N LEU A 95 -5.03 -3.03 2.95
CA LEU A 95 -5.86 -4.19 2.62
C LEU A 95 -5.11 -5.46 2.99
N ALA A 96 -5.85 -6.45 3.48
CA ALA A 96 -5.36 -7.80 3.70
C ALA A 96 -6.49 -8.79 3.42
N GLU A 97 -6.13 -9.99 2.95
CA GLU A 97 -7.11 -11.05 2.79
C GLU A 97 -7.76 -11.43 4.13
N PRO A 98 -9.06 -11.77 4.12
CA PRO A 98 -9.75 -12.22 5.33
C PRO A 98 -9.02 -13.40 5.98
N GLY A 99 -8.69 -13.26 7.27
CA GLY A 99 -7.95 -14.25 8.04
C GLY A 99 -6.42 -14.16 7.94
N ARG A 100 -5.86 -13.28 7.10
CA ARG A 100 -4.41 -13.03 6.96
C ARG A 100 -3.97 -11.66 7.49
N GLU A 101 -4.86 -10.92 8.16
CA GLU A 101 -4.66 -9.53 8.55
C GLU A 101 -3.45 -9.36 9.48
N ARG A 102 -3.28 -10.26 10.46
CA ARG A 102 -2.14 -10.22 11.40
C ARG A 102 -0.81 -10.47 10.71
N GLU A 103 -0.77 -11.42 9.78
CA GLU A 103 0.45 -11.75 9.03
C GLU A 103 0.83 -10.60 8.10
N ALA A 104 -0.15 -10.03 7.38
CA ALA A 104 0.06 -8.87 6.54
C ALA A 104 0.53 -7.65 7.37
N ALA A 105 -0.13 -7.36 8.50
CA ALA A 105 0.25 -6.26 9.38
C ALA A 105 1.68 -6.42 9.95
N ALA A 106 2.06 -7.64 10.36
CA ALA A 106 3.41 -7.94 10.80
C ALA A 106 4.44 -7.73 9.68
N ALA A 107 4.13 -8.19 8.46
CA ALA A 107 4.99 -8.02 7.29
C ALA A 107 5.15 -6.54 6.91
N PHE A 108 4.07 -5.74 6.99
CA PHE A 108 4.11 -4.29 6.76
C PHE A 108 4.96 -3.57 7.81
N ALA A 109 4.71 -3.86 9.09
CA ALA A 109 5.44 -3.22 10.20
C ALA A 109 6.93 -3.54 10.14
N SER A 110 7.29 -4.80 9.92
CA SER A 110 8.68 -5.21 9.77
C SER A 110 9.38 -4.53 8.60
N CYS A 111 8.69 -4.40 7.46
CA CYS A 111 9.23 -3.74 6.28
C CYS A 111 9.49 -2.24 6.53
N LEU A 112 8.50 -1.53 7.08
CA LEU A 112 8.60 -0.09 7.35
C LEU A 112 9.62 0.23 8.44
N ALA A 113 9.80 -0.65 9.43
CA ALA A 113 10.80 -0.46 10.49
C ALA A 113 12.25 -0.55 9.98
N SER A 114 12.47 -1.15 8.81
CA SER A 114 13.80 -1.32 8.19
C SER A 114 14.04 -0.40 6.97
N ALA A 115 13.09 0.50 6.65
CA ALA A 115 13.08 1.33 5.44
C ALA A 115 13.56 2.78 5.64
#